data_AF-A0A1H8Y326-F1
#
_entry.id   AF-A0A1H8Y326-F1
#
_cell.length_a   1.000
_cell.length_b   1.000
_cell.length_c   1.000
_cell.angle_alpha   90.00
_cell.angle_beta   90.00
_cell.angle_gamma   90.00
#
_symmetry.space_group_name_H-M   'P 1'
#
loop_
_entity.id
_entity.type
_entity.pdbx_description
1 polymer ?
#
loop_
_entity_poly.entity_id
_entity_poly.type
_entity_poly.pdbx_seq_one_letter_code
_entity_poly.pdbx_strand_id
1 'polypeptide(L)'
;MRTAALCGAVVALASAAALAQNGSEALSTCSLPSYVERMRCLEKLSGDAPSPLPPQVAATPAPPPTPEPTAAPIPAPAPPRAAKPPAAPPGAAPAAGKWIVSETRSPIDYSPVAIATASSSAQPDGVLQLSIQCRGGRSEMVIRSAPLMRRVEDHVVSYLVNGASPVTVTSGLSSSGSGIALKGDVAGFLRSLPAEGTIAFRLADRQGETLEGRYDLSGIKTLVARLAGPCKWPRN
;
A
#
# COMPACT_ATOMS: atom_id res chain seq x y z
N MET A 1 -58.51 -30.53 -46.24
CA MET A 1 -58.38 -29.24 -46.95
C MET A 1 -57.08 -28.57 -46.50
N ARG A 2 -56.16 -28.32 -47.47
CA ARG A 2 -55.13 -27.25 -47.56
C ARG A 2 -54.12 -27.07 -46.39
N THR A 3 -52.86 -27.55 -46.50
CA THR A 3 -51.60 -26.85 -46.96
C THR A 3 -51.23 -25.62 -46.11
N ALA A 4 -50.01 -25.37 -45.59
CA ALA A 4 -48.62 -25.54 -46.04
C ALA A 4 -47.66 -25.46 -44.80
N ALA A 5 -46.57 -26.21 -44.64
CA ALA A 5 -45.23 -26.13 -45.26
C ALA A 5 -44.46 -24.80 -45.06
N LEU A 6 -43.33 -24.85 -44.33
CA LEU A 6 -42.01 -24.15 -44.48
C LEU A 6 -41.33 -24.04 -43.10
N CYS A 7 -40.32 -24.84 -42.75
CA CYS A 7 -38.88 -24.79 -43.11
C CYS A 7 -38.10 -23.68 -42.36
N GLY A 8 -37.05 -24.08 -41.63
CA GLY A 8 -36.10 -23.16 -40.99
C GLY A 8 -35.21 -23.83 -39.94
N ALA A 9 -34.20 -24.58 -40.40
CA ALA A 9 -33.09 -25.01 -39.56
C ALA A 9 -32.21 -23.80 -39.20
N VAL A 10 -31.91 -23.61 -37.91
CA VAL A 10 -30.84 -22.72 -37.45
C VAL A 10 -29.98 -23.44 -36.43
N VAL A 11 -28.83 -23.89 -36.92
CA VAL A 11 -27.48 -23.82 -36.34
C VAL A 11 -27.36 -23.91 -34.81
N ALA A 12 -26.69 -24.97 -34.37
CA ALA A 12 -26.08 -25.07 -33.05
C ALA A 12 -25.02 -23.98 -32.86
N LEU A 13 -25.17 -23.18 -31.80
CA LEU A 13 -24.08 -22.42 -31.19
C LEU A 13 -24.13 -22.69 -29.68
N ALA A 14 -23.26 -23.61 -29.26
CA ALA A 14 -22.96 -23.86 -27.87
C ALA A 14 -22.53 -22.55 -27.21
N SER A 15 -23.38 -22.04 -26.32
CA SER A 15 -23.04 -20.88 -25.50
C SER A 15 -22.16 -21.32 -24.35
N ALA A 16 -20.85 -21.18 -24.52
CA ALA A 16 -19.85 -21.23 -23.45
C ALA A 16 -19.90 -19.96 -22.58
N ALA A 17 -21.08 -19.65 -22.04
CA ALA A 17 -21.32 -18.50 -21.17
C ALA A 17 -22.29 -18.87 -20.03
N ALA A 18 -22.10 -20.04 -19.41
CA ALA A 18 -22.90 -20.48 -18.26
C ALA A 18 -22.08 -20.71 -16.98
N LEU A 19 -20.78 -20.34 -16.96
CA LEU A 19 -19.90 -20.61 -15.82
C LEU A 19 -19.50 -19.38 -15.00
N ALA A 20 -19.86 -18.16 -15.42
CA ALA A 20 -19.52 -16.94 -14.67
C ALA A 20 -20.65 -16.44 -13.75
N GLN A 21 -21.92 -16.75 -14.05
CA GLN A 21 -23.05 -16.28 -13.22
C GLN A 21 -23.27 -17.14 -11.97
N ASN A 22 -22.83 -18.41 -11.99
CA ASN A 22 -23.11 -19.36 -10.91
C ASN A 22 -22.26 -19.14 -9.64
N GLY A 23 -21.07 -18.54 -9.78
CA GLY A 23 -20.15 -18.33 -8.66
C GLY A 23 -20.64 -17.30 -7.64
N SER A 24 -21.24 -16.20 -8.12
CA SER A 24 -21.76 -15.15 -7.25
C SER A 24 -23.06 -15.56 -6.52
N GLU A 25 -23.92 -16.34 -7.16
CA GLU A 25 -25.15 -16.86 -6.54
C GLU A 25 -24.85 -17.92 -5.46
N ALA A 26 -23.87 -18.79 -5.70
CA ALA A 26 -23.38 -19.76 -4.72
C ALA A 26 -22.73 -19.10 -3.49
N LEU A 27 -22.00 -18.00 -3.67
CA LEU A 27 -21.47 -17.23 -2.55
C LEU A 27 -22.58 -16.54 -1.75
N SER A 28 -23.65 -16.08 -2.42
CA SER A 28 -24.78 -15.42 -1.75
C SER A 28 -25.58 -16.38 -0.87
N THR A 29 -25.68 -17.66 -1.24
CA THR A 29 -26.36 -18.70 -0.45
C THR A 29 -25.59 -19.08 0.83
N CYS A 30 -24.26 -18.91 0.87
CA CYS A 30 -23.48 -19.08 2.09
C CYS A 30 -23.63 -17.92 3.11
N SER A 31 -24.42 -16.88 2.81
CA SER A 31 -24.57 -15.67 3.66
C SER A 31 -25.64 -15.80 4.74
N LEU A 32 -26.55 -16.76 4.61
CA LEU A 32 -27.75 -16.91 5.45
C LEU A 32 -27.59 -17.72 6.75
N PRO A 33 -26.61 -18.64 6.93
CA PRO A 33 -26.53 -19.45 8.14
C PRO A 33 -25.62 -18.85 9.23
N SER A 34 -25.55 -19.52 10.39
CA SER A 34 -24.68 -19.14 11.51
C SER A 34 -23.18 -19.10 11.11
N TYR A 35 -22.34 -18.40 11.87
CA TYR A 35 -20.92 -18.20 11.51
C TYR A 35 -20.16 -19.51 11.24
N VAL A 36 -20.41 -20.56 12.03
CA VAL A 36 -19.73 -21.86 11.88
C VAL A 36 -20.16 -22.57 10.59
N GLU A 37 -21.44 -22.46 10.23
CA GLU A 37 -21.98 -23.05 8.99
C GLU A 37 -21.53 -22.28 7.75
N ARG A 38 -21.43 -20.95 7.85
CA ARG A 38 -20.89 -20.09 6.81
C ARG A 38 -19.45 -20.46 6.46
N MET A 39 -18.60 -20.69 7.46
CA MET A 39 -17.21 -21.08 7.23
C MET A 39 -17.09 -22.43 6.52
N ARG A 40 -17.92 -23.42 6.90
CA ARG A 40 -17.94 -24.74 6.25
C ARG A 40 -18.49 -24.70 4.81
N CYS A 41 -19.42 -23.79 4.54
CA CYS A 41 -19.98 -23.55 3.20
C CYS A 41 -18.93 -22.96 2.24
N LEU A 42 -18.20 -21.95 2.70
CA LEU A 42 -17.12 -21.31 1.92
C LEU A 42 -15.98 -22.28 1.61
N GLU A 43 -15.63 -23.15 2.56
CA GLU A 43 -14.57 -24.14 2.38
C GLU A 43 -14.93 -25.19 1.31
N LYS A 44 -16.19 -25.63 1.25
CA LYS A 44 -16.70 -26.51 0.17
C LYS A 44 -16.62 -25.84 -1.20
N LEU A 45 -16.97 -24.57 -1.31
CA LEU A 45 -16.90 -23.84 -2.59
C LEU A 45 -15.46 -23.66 -3.08
N SER A 46 -14.50 -23.50 -2.16
CA SER A 46 -13.09 -23.37 -2.53
C SER A 46 -12.47 -24.69 -3.02
N GLY A 47 -13.06 -25.84 -2.69
CA GLY A 47 -12.57 -27.16 -3.09
C GLY A 47 -12.93 -27.57 -4.52
N ASP A 48 -13.91 -26.91 -5.14
CA ASP A 48 -14.48 -27.30 -6.45
C ASP A 48 -13.83 -26.56 -7.64
N ALA A 49 -12.78 -25.74 -7.41
CA ALA A 49 -12.08 -25.06 -8.48
C ALA A 49 -11.08 -26.01 -9.18
N PRO A 50 -11.19 -26.27 -10.50
CA PRO A 50 -10.17 -27.01 -11.22
C PRO A 50 -8.85 -26.20 -11.22
N SER A 51 -7.75 -26.88 -10.87
CA SER A 51 -6.40 -26.31 -10.88
C SER A 51 -6.08 -25.66 -12.23
N PRO A 52 -5.53 -24.44 -12.26
CA PRO A 52 -5.04 -23.86 -13.51
C PRO A 52 -3.83 -24.67 -13.99
N LEU A 53 -3.95 -25.21 -15.20
CA LEU A 53 -2.83 -25.85 -15.91
C LEU A 53 -1.68 -24.85 -16.09
N PRO A 54 -0.42 -25.32 -16.11
CA PRO A 54 0.74 -24.45 -16.31
C PRO A 54 0.70 -23.74 -17.67
N PRO A 55 1.25 -22.52 -17.78
CA PRO A 55 1.24 -21.75 -19.02
C PRO A 55 2.05 -22.46 -20.11
N GLN A 56 1.41 -22.64 -21.27
CA GLN A 56 2.06 -23.14 -22.48
C GLN A 56 3.03 -22.07 -23.00
N VAL A 57 4.29 -22.47 -23.19
CA VAL A 57 5.34 -21.64 -23.77
C VAL A 57 5.03 -21.43 -25.24
N ALA A 58 4.53 -20.24 -25.59
CA ALA A 58 4.39 -19.82 -26.98
C ALA A 58 5.78 -19.51 -27.55
N ALA A 59 6.08 -20.12 -28.69
CA ALA A 59 7.34 -19.96 -29.41
C ALA A 59 7.56 -18.51 -29.86
N THR A 60 8.77 -18.01 -29.59
CA THR A 60 9.32 -16.73 -30.05
C THR A 60 9.39 -16.66 -31.58
N PRO A 61 8.81 -15.66 -32.25
CA PRO A 61 9.14 -15.36 -33.64
C PRO A 61 10.50 -14.66 -33.73
N ALA A 62 11.29 -15.04 -34.74
CA ALA A 62 12.61 -14.48 -35.04
C ALA A 62 12.58 -12.96 -35.32
N PRO A 63 13.65 -12.21 -34.99
CA PRO A 63 13.72 -10.78 -35.29
C PRO A 63 14.00 -10.52 -36.78
N PRO A 64 13.37 -9.49 -37.40
CA PRO A 64 13.71 -9.03 -38.74
C PRO A 64 15.05 -8.25 -38.77
N PRO A 65 15.69 -8.12 -39.95
CA PRO A 65 17.05 -7.58 -40.06
C PRO A 65 17.13 -6.06 -39.87
N THR A 66 18.27 -5.66 -39.29
CA THR A 66 18.77 -4.31 -39.04
C THR A 66 18.84 -3.45 -40.31
N PRO A 67 18.30 -2.21 -40.33
CA PRO A 67 18.74 -1.19 -41.27
C PRO A 67 19.95 -0.39 -40.75
N GLU A 68 20.89 -0.14 -41.67
CA GLU A 68 22.13 0.63 -41.55
C GLU A 68 21.93 2.11 -41.12
N PRO A 69 23.00 2.79 -40.64
CA PRO A 69 22.92 4.06 -39.95
C PRO A 69 22.84 5.23 -40.92
N THR A 70 21.77 6.03 -40.81
CA THR A 70 21.68 7.35 -41.43
C THR A 70 21.98 8.44 -40.39
N ALA A 71 22.77 9.41 -40.83
CA ALA A 71 23.46 10.43 -40.07
C ALA A 71 22.60 11.26 -39.09
N ALA A 72 23.27 11.68 -38.02
CA ALA A 72 22.75 12.49 -36.92
C ALA A 72 22.29 13.90 -37.33
N PRO A 73 21.23 14.44 -36.70
CA PRO A 73 21.09 15.86 -36.47
C PRO A 73 21.60 16.24 -35.06
N ILE A 74 22.18 17.44 -35.01
CA ILE A 74 22.88 18.09 -33.90
C ILE A 74 22.02 18.16 -32.62
N PRO A 75 22.56 17.89 -31.41
CA PRO A 75 21.81 17.99 -30.18
C PRO A 75 21.55 19.45 -29.78
N ALA A 76 20.29 19.76 -29.48
CA ALA A 76 19.89 20.97 -28.77
C ALA A 76 20.54 21.01 -27.37
N PRO A 77 20.86 22.19 -26.81
CA PRO A 77 21.50 22.30 -25.50
C PRO A 77 20.60 21.72 -24.41
N ALA A 78 21.13 20.75 -23.67
CA ALA A 78 20.47 20.09 -22.56
C ALA A 78 20.17 21.07 -21.41
N PRO A 79 19.02 20.95 -20.72
CA PRO A 79 18.81 21.65 -19.45
C PRO A 79 19.85 21.21 -18.42
N PRO A 80 20.23 22.08 -17.47
CA PRO A 80 21.24 21.75 -16.47
C PRO A 80 20.83 20.49 -15.69
N ARG A 81 21.76 19.52 -15.64
CA ARG A 81 21.65 18.27 -14.87
C ARG A 81 21.14 18.59 -13.46
N ALA A 82 19.95 18.08 -13.14
CA ALA A 82 19.56 17.89 -11.76
C ALA A 82 20.65 17.07 -11.06
N ALA A 83 21.17 17.61 -9.97
CA ALA A 83 22.15 16.93 -9.13
C ALA A 83 21.56 15.58 -8.69
N LYS A 84 22.31 14.50 -8.91
CA LYS A 84 21.98 13.16 -8.43
C LYS A 84 21.82 13.23 -6.89
N PRO A 85 20.69 12.77 -6.33
CA PRO A 85 20.51 12.70 -4.88
C PRO A 85 21.67 11.91 -4.24
N PRO A 86 22.13 12.28 -3.03
CA PRO A 86 23.19 11.56 -2.36
C PRO A 86 22.81 10.08 -2.26
N ALA A 87 23.72 9.23 -2.72
CA ALA A 87 23.52 7.79 -2.69
C ALA A 87 23.27 7.35 -1.24
N ALA A 88 22.18 6.60 -1.03
CA ALA A 88 21.92 5.94 0.24
C ALA A 88 23.15 5.10 0.65
N PRO A 89 23.49 5.03 1.95
CA PRO A 89 24.62 4.24 2.41
C PRO A 89 24.49 2.78 1.94
N PRO A 90 25.59 2.13 1.53
CA PRO A 90 25.58 0.73 1.08
C PRO A 90 24.94 -0.15 2.16
N GLY A 91 23.87 -0.88 1.80
CA GLY A 91 23.13 -1.77 2.72
C GLY A 91 21.86 -1.18 3.32
N ALA A 92 21.52 0.09 3.06
CA ALA A 92 20.25 0.67 3.47
C ALA A 92 19.08 0.14 2.61
N ALA A 93 18.04 -0.38 3.24
CA ALA A 93 16.78 -0.70 2.59
C ALA A 93 16.19 0.51 1.81
N PRO A 94 15.53 0.28 0.66
CA PRO A 94 14.95 1.37 -0.12
C PRO A 94 13.86 2.10 0.69
N ALA A 95 13.78 3.41 0.49
CA ALA A 95 12.76 4.23 1.15
C ALA A 95 11.36 3.93 0.57
N ALA A 96 10.40 3.68 1.45
CA ALA A 96 9.01 3.47 1.06
C ALA A 96 8.37 4.79 0.62
N GLY A 97 8.03 4.89 -0.67
CA GLY A 97 7.33 6.06 -1.23
C GLY A 97 5.85 5.83 -1.53
N LYS A 98 5.36 4.58 -1.52
CA LYS A 98 3.95 4.28 -1.80
C LYS A 98 3.11 4.39 -0.53
N TRP A 99 2.28 5.42 -0.48
CA TRP A 99 1.28 5.65 0.57
C TRP A 99 -0.11 5.21 0.12
N ILE A 100 -0.79 4.47 0.96
CA ILE A 100 -2.20 4.13 0.81
C ILE A 100 -2.98 5.12 1.67
N VAL A 101 -3.94 5.84 1.09
CA VAL A 101 -4.77 6.81 1.80
C VAL A 101 -6.24 6.38 1.73
N SER A 102 -6.86 6.22 2.89
CA SER A 102 -8.26 5.87 3.05
C SER A 102 -8.98 7.00 3.75
N GLU A 103 -9.98 7.58 3.09
CA GLU A 103 -10.83 8.63 3.62
C GLU A 103 -12.24 8.08 3.80
N THR A 104 -12.76 8.16 5.03
CA THR A 104 -14.09 7.66 5.39
C THR A 104 -14.77 8.63 6.36
N ARG A 105 -16.02 8.36 6.72
CA ARG A 105 -16.72 9.05 7.81
C ARG A 105 -17.06 8.03 8.90
N SER A 106 -16.95 8.47 10.14
CA SER A 106 -17.33 7.67 11.31
C SER A 106 -18.82 7.35 11.27
N PRO A 107 -19.24 6.08 11.45
CA PRO A 107 -20.66 5.70 11.41
C PRO A 107 -21.51 6.29 12.54
N ILE A 108 -20.90 6.69 13.66
CA ILE A 108 -21.61 7.12 14.87
C ILE A 108 -21.94 8.61 14.79
N ASP A 109 -20.98 9.44 14.37
CA ASP A 109 -21.03 10.90 14.46
C ASP A 109 -20.74 11.60 13.12
N TYR A 110 -20.61 10.84 12.02
CA TYR A 110 -20.29 11.34 10.68
C TYR A 110 -19.01 12.19 10.61
N SER A 111 -18.15 12.14 11.63
CA SER A 111 -16.89 12.86 11.66
C SER A 111 -15.94 12.35 10.57
N PRO A 112 -15.17 13.24 9.90
CA PRO A 112 -14.17 12.81 8.94
C PRO A 112 -13.10 11.92 9.61
N VAL A 113 -12.74 10.85 8.91
CA VAL A 113 -11.67 9.93 9.28
C VAL A 113 -10.76 9.78 8.07
N ALA A 114 -9.47 10.07 8.24
CA ALA A 114 -8.48 9.76 7.21
C ALA A 114 -7.35 8.95 7.82
N ILE A 115 -6.93 7.90 7.10
CA ILE A 115 -5.85 7.02 7.50
C ILE A 115 -4.91 6.90 6.31
N ALA A 116 -3.63 7.09 6.56
CA ALA A 116 -2.59 6.90 5.59
C ALA A 116 -1.55 5.93 6.10
N THR A 117 -1.19 4.95 5.29
CA THR A 117 -0.23 3.92 5.65
C THR A 117 0.85 3.75 4.59
N ALA A 118 2.07 3.54 5.04
CA ALA A 118 3.18 3.09 4.21
C ALA A 118 3.94 2.01 4.97
N SER A 119 4.47 1.04 4.23
CA SER A 119 5.29 -0.05 4.78
C SER A 119 6.68 0.02 4.19
N SER A 120 7.68 0.03 5.06
CA SER A 120 9.09 -0.12 4.72
C SER A 120 9.54 -1.51 5.12
N SER A 121 10.37 -2.14 4.28
CA SER A 121 11.24 -3.20 4.76
C SER A 121 12.11 -2.61 5.88
N ALA A 122 12.24 -3.35 6.96
CA ALA A 122 12.96 -2.92 8.14
C ALA A 122 14.14 -3.86 8.40
N GLN A 123 15.31 -3.27 8.62
CA GLN A 123 16.53 -4.02 8.94
C GLN A 123 16.51 -4.38 10.44
N PRO A 124 16.95 -5.58 10.88
CA PRO A 124 17.60 -6.64 10.10
C PRO A 124 16.65 -7.45 9.19
N ASP A 125 15.48 -7.87 9.67
CA ASP A 125 14.49 -8.62 8.86
C ASP A 125 13.07 -8.38 9.41
N GLY A 126 12.38 -7.36 8.89
CA GLY A 126 11.03 -7.04 9.32
C GLY A 126 10.29 -6.11 8.37
N VAL A 127 9.06 -5.77 8.73
CA VAL A 127 8.29 -4.71 8.08
C VAL A 127 7.92 -3.69 9.14
N LEU A 128 8.33 -2.45 8.90
CA LEU A 128 7.90 -1.30 9.70
C LEU A 128 6.79 -0.61 8.92
N GLN A 129 5.61 -0.51 9.51
CA GLN A 129 4.48 0.21 8.95
C GLN A 129 4.30 1.52 9.70
N LEU A 130 4.32 2.62 8.97
CA LEU A 130 3.96 3.94 9.47
C LEU A 130 2.51 4.23 9.11
N SER A 131 1.73 4.64 10.10
CA SER A 131 0.31 4.97 9.96
C SER A 131 0.07 6.37 10.49
N ILE A 132 -0.53 7.26 9.71
CA ILE A 132 -1.02 8.55 10.15
C ILE A 132 -2.53 8.48 10.12
N GLN A 133 -3.17 8.69 11.26
CA GLN A 133 -4.61 8.59 11.39
C GLN A 133 -5.16 9.88 12.00
N CYS A 134 -6.27 10.36 11.47
CA CYS A 134 -7.00 11.45 12.08
C CYS A 134 -8.48 11.11 12.21
N ARG A 135 -9.05 11.48 13.35
CA ARG A 135 -10.47 11.30 13.67
C ARG A 135 -10.94 12.50 14.46
N GLY A 136 -11.96 13.18 13.95
CA GLY A 136 -12.54 14.34 14.63
C GLY A 136 -11.53 15.47 14.89
N GLY A 137 -10.55 15.65 14.00
CA GLY A 137 -9.49 16.67 14.13
C GLY A 137 -8.29 16.27 14.99
N ARG A 138 -8.37 15.17 15.76
CA ARG A 138 -7.19 14.63 16.46
C ARG A 138 -6.39 13.76 15.50
N SER A 139 -5.09 14.01 15.45
CA SER A 139 -4.16 13.28 14.58
C SER A 139 -3.16 12.52 15.42
N GLU A 140 -2.91 11.28 15.03
CA GLU A 140 -1.95 10.39 15.68
C GLU A 140 -1.07 9.75 14.60
N MET A 141 0.23 9.69 14.87
CA MET A 141 1.18 8.97 14.02
C MET A 141 1.64 7.74 14.79
N VAL A 142 1.50 6.57 14.18
CA VAL A 142 1.71 5.27 14.81
C VAL A 142 2.69 4.45 13.98
N ILE A 143 3.69 3.90 14.65
CA ILE A 143 4.60 2.91 14.11
C ILE A 143 4.14 1.52 14.55
N ARG A 144 4.00 0.62 13.58
CA ARG A 144 3.66 -0.79 13.81
C ARG A 144 4.74 -1.68 13.21
N SER A 145 5.08 -2.73 13.93
CA SER A 145 5.73 -3.91 13.36
C SER A 145 5.41 -5.11 14.23
N ALA A 146 5.45 -6.30 13.63
CA ALA A 146 5.19 -7.54 14.36
C ALA A 146 6.12 -7.74 15.58
N PRO A 147 7.43 -7.44 15.51
CA PRO A 147 8.32 -7.50 16.68
C PRO A 147 7.89 -6.56 17.82
N LEU A 148 7.43 -5.35 17.50
CA LEU A 148 7.07 -4.33 18.50
C LEU A 148 5.82 -4.69 19.28
N MET A 149 4.86 -5.39 18.67
CA MET A 149 3.58 -5.71 19.28
C MET A 149 3.68 -6.58 20.55
N ARG A 150 4.86 -7.16 20.82
CA ARG A 150 5.11 -7.96 22.04
C ARG A 150 5.67 -7.17 23.21
N ARG A 151 6.30 -6.00 22.98
CA ARG A 151 7.04 -5.22 24.00
C ARG A 151 7.05 -3.73 23.69
N VAL A 152 5.89 -3.12 23.50
CA VAL A 152 5.76 -1.75 22.99
C VAL A 152 6.45 -0.71 23.91
N GLU A 153 6.42 -0.96 25.21
CA GLU A 153 6.90 -0.06 26.28
C GLU A 153 8.42 -0.03 26.44
N ASP A 154 9.14 -1.01 25.87
CA ASP A 154 10.59 -1.15 26.01
C ASP A 154 11.38 -0.41 24.91
N HIS A 155 10.69 0.25 23.98
CA HIS A 155 11.29 0.83 22.78
C HIS A 155 11.44 2.36 22.86
N VAL A 156 12.65 2.82 22.56
CA VAL A 156 12.94 4.24 22.30
C VAL A 156 12.81 4.50 20.80
N VAL A 157 12.03 5.52 20.44
CA VAL A 157 11.83 5.92 19.05
C VAL A 157 12.68 7.15 18.73
N SER A 158 13.40 7.09 17.62
CA SER A 158 14.14 8.21 17.06
C SER A 158 13.90 8.29 15.55
N TYR A 159 14.10 9.46 14.97
CA TYR A 159 14.09 9.64 13.52
C TYR A 159 15.35 10.34 13.03
N LEU A 160 15.73 10.06 11.78
CA LEU A 160 16.85 10.68 11.09
C LEU A 160 16.33 11.21 9.76
N VAL A 161 16.65 12.45 9.42
CA VAL A 161 16.32 13.02 8.11
C VAL A 161 17.60 13.07 7.28
N ASN A 162 17.57 12.47 6.09
CA ASN A 162 18.70 12.42 5.16
C ASN A 162 20.00 11.89 5.78
N GLY A 163 19.91 10.99 6.75
CA GLY A 163 21.06 10.42 7.46
C GLY A 163 21.73 11.36 8.48
N ALA A 164 21.10 12.48 8.83
CA ALA A 164 21.54 13.36 9.91
C ALA A 164 21.46 12.67 11.29
N SER A 165 21.98 13.32 12.33
CA SER A 165 21.95 12.80 13.70
C SER A 165 20.53 12.41 14.14
N PRO A 166 20.36 11.24 14.81
CA PRO A 166 19.06 10.82 15.31
C PRO A 166 18.47 11.80 16.31
N VAL A 167 17.19 12.12 16.11
CA VAL A 167 16.38 12.92 17.01
C VAL A 167 15.40 12.00 17.72
N THR A 168 15.56 11.87 19.04
CA THR A 168 14.63 11.10 19.87
C THR A 168 13.30 11.82 19.98
N VAL A 169 12.21 11.07 19.84
CA VAL A 169 10.85 11.59 19.98
C VAL A 169 10.17 10.99 21.19
N THR A 170 9.31 11.76 21.82
CA THR A 170 8.43 11.23 22.86
C THR A 170 7.46 10.25 22.21
N SER A 171 7.51 9.01 22.65
CA SER A 171 6.62 7.93 22.21
C SER A 171 5.75 7.45 23.36
N GLY A 172 4.67 6.74 23.02
CA GLY A 172 3.86 6.01 23.98
C GLY A 172 2.91 5.05 23.26
N LEU A 173 1.99 4.44 23.99
CA LEU A 173 0.99 3.58 23.37
C LEU A 173 0.05 4.39 22.46
N SER A 174 -0.29 3.80 21.31
CA SER A 174 -1.35 4.33 20.45
C SER A 174 -2.71 4.22 21.14
N SER A 175 -3.58 5.18 20.85
CA SER A 175 -4.98 5.16 21.27
C SER A 175 -5.73 3.86 20.90
N SER A 176 -5.31 3.15 19.85
CA SER A 176 -5.89 1.85 19.46
C SER A 176 -5.23 0.64 20.12
N GLY A 177 -4.17 0.84 20.92
CA GLY A 177 -3.33 -0.23 21.46
C GLY A 177 -2.53 -1.01 20.42
N SER A 178 -2.55 -0.58 19.15
CA SER A 178 -2.01 -1.37 18.03
C SER A 178 -0.67 -0.83 17.52
N GLY A 179 0.20 -0.34 18.41
CA GLY A 179 1.54 0.16 18.05
C GLY A 179 2.03 1.32 18.92
N ILE A 180 3.18 1.86 18.55
CA ILE A 180 3.82 3.00 19.23
C ILE A 180 3.34 4.29 18.57
N ALA A 181 2.68 5.17 19.32
CA ALA A 181 2.33 6.50 18.87
C ALA A 181 3.44 7.50 19.19
N LEU A 182 3.80 8.30 18.20
CA LEU A 182 4.61 9.51 18.39
C LEU A 182 3.72 10.58 19.01
N LYS A 183 4.17 11.17 20.12
CA LYS A 183 3.46 12.22 20.83
C LYS A 183 3.86 13.60 20.29
N GLY A 184 2.93 14.54 20.33
CA GLY A 184 3.14 15.93 19.88
C GLY A 184 2.26 16.32 18.69
N ASP A 185 2.60 17.43 18.05
CA ASP A 185 1.90 17.93 16.85
C ASP A 185 2.36 17.20 15.59
N VAL A 186 1.55 16.24 15.15
CA VAL A 186 1.79 15.46 13.94
C VAL A 186 1.79 16.34 12.68
N ALA A 187 0.89 17.33 12.61
CA ALA A 187 0.78 18.18 11.42
C ALA A 187 2.00 19.10 11.30
N GLY A 188 2.40 19.73 12.41
CA GLY A 188 3.61 20.53 12.48
C GLY A 188 4.87 19.73 12.16
N PHE A 189 5.01 18.53 12.73
CA PHE A 189 6.13 17.62 12.44
C PHE A 189 6.22 17.28 10.94
N LEU A 190 5.13 16.84 10.32
CA LEU A 190 5.15 16.46 8.90
C LEU A 190 5.45 17.65 7.97
N ARG A 191 5.06 18.86 8.38
CA ARG A 191 5.34 20.09 7.61
C ARG A 191 6.77 20.57 7.75
N SER A 192 7.38 20.41 8.92
CA SER A 192 8.77 20.81 9.15
C SER A 192 9.78 19.93 8.40
N LEU A 193 9.38 18.74 7.95
CA LEU A 193 10.23 17.89 7.13
C LEU A 193 10.60 18.57 5.80
N PRO A 194 11.79 18.30 5.23
CA PRO A 194 12.16 18.77 3.90
C PRO A 194 11.19 18.29 2.81
N ALA A 195 11.18 18.97 1.65
CA ALA A 195 10.31 18.61 0.53
C ALA A 195 10.69 17.27 -0.12
N GLU A 196 11.98 16.97 -0.14
CA GLU A 196 12.57 15.81 -0.80
C GLU A 196 13.59 15.13 0.12
N GLY A 197 13.90 13.87 -0.17
CA GLY A 197 14.85 13.05 0.57
C GLY A 197 14.19 11.88 1.30
N THR A 198 14.79 11.45 2.42
CA THR A 198 14.35 10.27 3.16
C THR A 198 14.31 10.54 4.65
N ILE A 199 13.26 10.08 5.31
CA ILE A 199 13.20 9.98 6.77
C ILE A 199 13.31 8.51 7.17
N ALA A 200 14.19 8.22 8.11
CA ALA A 200 14.32 6.91 8.75
C ALA A 200 13.73 6.99 10.16
N PHE A 201 12.89 6.03 10.53
CA PHE A 201 12.47 5.82 11.91
C PHE A 201 13.23 4.63 12.47
N ARG A 202 13.96 4.86 13.56
CA ARG A 202 14.72 3.86 14.28
C ARG A 202 14.09 3.60 15.64
N LEU A 203 13.84 2.34 15.91
CA LEU A 203 13.33 1.85 17.18
C LEU A 203 14.41 1.01 17.80
N ALA A 204 14.81 1.35 19.02
CA ALA A 204 15.79 0.61 19.79
C ALA A 204 15.13 0.06 21.05
N ASP A 205 15.29 -1.22 21.32
CA ASP A 205 14.90 -1.80 22.61
C ASP A 205 15.97 -1.54 23.68
N ARG A 206 15.76 -2.05 24.90
CA ARG A 206 16.74 -1.93 26.00
C ARG A 206 17.96 -2.83 25.82
N GLN A 207 17.86 -3.84 24.97
CA GLN A 207 18.88 -4.84 24.68
C GLN A 207 19.84 -4.37 23.57
N GLY A 208 19.49 -3.29 22.87
CA GLY A 208 20.26 -2.70 21.79
C GLY A 208 19.87 -3.21 20.40
N GLU A 209 18.85 -4.06 20.28
CA GLU A 209 18.31 -4.43 18.97
C GLU A 209 17.61 -3.22 18.36
N THR A 210 17.92 -2.94 17.10
CA THR A 210 17.33 -1.80 16.41
C THR A 210 16.64 -2.18 15.13
N LEU A 211 15.37 -1.77 15.02
CA LEU A 211 14.56 -1.87 13.83
C LEU A 211 14.50 -0.51 13.14
N GLU A 212 14.78 -0.47 11.84
CA GLU A 212 14.79 0.78 11.08
C GLU A 212 13.95 0.69 9.82
N GLY A 213 12.99 1.59 9.64
CA GLY A 213 12.23 1.74 8.40
C GLY A 213 12.45 3.11 7.77
N ARG A 214 12.56 3.16 6.44
CA ARG A 214 12.83 4.36 5.65
C ARG A 214 11.62 4.74 4.82
N TYR A 215 11.33 6.03 4.72
CA TYR A 215 10.20 6.58 3.97
C TYR A 215 10.63 7.77 3.14
N ASP A 216 10.08 7.85 1.93
CA ASP A 216 10.36 8.94 1.01
C ASP A 216 9.60 10.21 1.44
N LEU A 217 10.32 11.34 1.51
CA LEU A 217 9.78 12.61 1.95
C LEU A 217 8.83 13.25 0.92
N SER A 218 9.03 13.01 -0.38
CA SER A 218 8.12 13.52 -1.42
C SER A 218 6.75 12.86 -1.34
N GLY A 219 6.73 11.56 -1.01
CA GLY A 219 5.50 10.81 -0.70
C GLY A 219 4.79 11.40 0.52
N ILE A 220 5.53 11.72 1.58
CA ILE A 220 5.00 12.37 2.78
C ILE A 220 4.45 13.77 2.47
N LYS A 221 5.11 14.56 1.63
CA LYS A 221 4.60 15.90 1.25
C LYS A 221 3.28 15.83 0.50
N THR A 222 3.18 14.90 -0.46
CA THR A 222 1.92 14.62 -1.16
C THR A 222 0.83 14.21 -0.17
N LEU A 223 1.20 13.39 0.82
CA LEU A 223 0.29 12.94 1.86
C LEU A 223 -0.23 14.09 2.73
N VAL A 224 0.64 15.01 3.15
CA VAL A 224 0.25 16.15 3.99
C VAL A 224 -0.84 16.99 3.31
N ALA A 225 -0.71 17.23 2.00
CA ALA A 225 -1.72 17.97 1.24
C ALA A 225 -3.08 17.26 1.22
N ARG A 226 -3.08 15.92 1.08
CA ARG A 226 -4.31 15.11 1.08
C ARG A 226 -4.96 15.06 2.46
N LEU A 227 -4.18 14.89 3.52
CA LEU A 227 -4.69 14.78 4.90
C LEU A 227 -5.15 16.11 5.49
N ALA A 228 -4.59 17.25 5.07
CA ALA A 228 -4.87 18.54 5.69
C ALA A 228 -6.37 18.89 5.77
N GLY A 229 -7.12 18.61 4.71
CA GLY A 229 -8.57 18.82 4.65
C GLY A 229 -9.35 17.96 5.65
N PRO A 230 -9.38 16.63 5.50
CA PRO A 230 -10.15 15.74 6.38
C PRO A 230 -9.67 15.79 7.85
N CYS A 231 -8.38 16.01 8.08
CA CYS A 231 -7.83 16.12 9.44
C CYS A 231 -7.99 17.51 10.07
N LYS A 232 -8.57 18.47 9.34
CA LYS A 232 -8.73 19.87 9.78
C LYS A 232 -7.43 20.50 10.28
N TRP A 233 -6.31 20.18 9.63
CA TRP A 233 -5.03 20.80 10.00
C TRP A 233 -5.05 22.27 9.61
N PRO A 234 -4.53 23.18 10.47
CA PRO A 234 -4.46 24.61 10.17
C PRO A 234 -3.68 24.81 8.87
N ARG A 235 -4.01 25.79 8.02
CA ARG A 235 -3.18 26.09 6.84
C ARG A 235 -2.14 27.11 7.29
N ASN A 236 -0.88 26.70 7.34
CA ASN A 236 0.25 27.56 7.71
C ASN A 236 1.09 27.75 6.45
#